data_AF-A0A699WW95-F1
#
_entry.id   AF-A0A699WW95-F1
#
_cell.length_a   1.000
_cell.length_b   1.000
_cell.length_c   1.000
_cell.angle_alpha   90.00
_cell.angle_beta   90.00
_cell.angle_gamma   90.00
#
_symmetry.space_group_name_H-M   'P 1'
#
loop_
_entity.id
_entity.type
_entity.pdbx_description
1 polymer ?
#
loop_
_entity_poly.entity_id
_entity_poly.type
_entity_poly.pdbx_seq_one_letter_code
_entity_poly.pdbx_strand_id
1 'polypeptide(L)' 'MRSWLVSRRAQTVRVAALGGQTFDFAAWEAIHTENSFKFTLPQIAELAQAVGLRVVEVFQDEAGDFADVVLAKA' A
#
# COMPACT_ATOMS: atom_id res chain seq x y z
N MET A 1 1.91 7.06 2.36
CA MET A 1 1.38 6.89 3.73
C MET A 1 1.69 5.50 4.23
N ARG A 2 1.84 5.32 5.55
CA ARG A 2 2.09 4.00 6.16
C ARG A 2 1.11 3.76 7.30
N SER A 3 0.58 2.56 7.38
CA SER A 3 -0.33 2.12 8.44
C SER A 3 0.41 1.15 9.35
N TRP A 4 0.12 1.24 10.66
CA TRP A 4 0.78 0.45 11.68
C TRP A 4 -0.24 -0.04 12.70
N LEU A 5 -0.02 -1.24 13.22
CA LEU A 5 -0.66 -1.69 14.44
C LEU A 5 0.35 -1.62 15.57
N VAL A 6 0.02 -0.92 16.67
CA VAL A 6 0.94 -0.71 17.79
C VAL A 6 0.47 -1.47 19.02
N SER A 7 1.36 -2.30 19.57
CA SER A 7 1.12 -3.00 20.81
C SER A 7 1.16 -2.01 21.98
N ARG A 8 0.04 -1.73 22.66
CA ARG A 8 0.02 -0.73 23.77
C ARG A 8 0.68 -1.21 25.06
N ARG A 9 1.04 -2.50 25.15
CA ARG A 9 1.65 -3.13 26.32
C ARG A 9 2.54 -4.28 25.87
N ALA A 10 3.44 -4.73 26.74
CA ALA A 10 4.12 -6.00 26.50
C ALA A 10 3.07 -7.13 26.52
N GLN A 11 3.06 -7.98 25.49
CA GLN A 11 2.12 -9.10 25.40
C GLN A 11 2.65 -10.22 24.51
N THR A 12 2.25 -11.45 24.86
CA THR A 12 2.48 -12.65 24.06
C THR A 12 1.18 -13.04 23.38
N VAL A 13 1.19 -13.17 22.06
CA VAL A 13 0.05 -13.62 21.26
C VAL A 13 0.29 -15.04 20.78
N ARG A 14 -0.58 -15.97 21.16
CA ARG A 14 -0.55 -17.36 20.68
C ARG A 14 -1.53 -17.55 19.53
N VAL A 15 -1.05 -18.06 18.40
CA VAL A 15 -1.87 -18.32 17.21
C VAL A 15 -2.06 -19.84 17.06
N ALA A 16 -3.23 -20.34 17.50
CA ALA A 16 -3.52 -21.77 17.54
C ALA A 16 -3.43 -22.45 16.15
N ALA A 17 -3.91 -21.77 15.10
CA ALA A 17 -3.88 -22.28 13.73
C ALA A 17 -2.45 -22.49 13.18
N LEU A 18 -1.44 -21.85 13.78
CA LEU A 18 -0.03 -21.99 13.42
C LEU A 18 0.69 -22.98 14.35
N GLY A 19 0.04 -24.10 14.67
CA GLY A 19 0.59 -25.09 15.62
C GLY A 19 0.75 -24.56 17.05
N GLY A 20 0.03 -23.48 17.39
CA GLY A 20 0.18 -22.82 18.68
C GLY A 20 1.44 -21.96 18.82
N GLN A 21 2.03 -21.52 17.70
CA GLN A 21 3.15 -20.57 17.71
C GLN A 21 2.81 -19.32 18.51
N THR A 22 3.80 -18.82 19.26
CA THR A 22 3.72 -17.62 20.07
C THR A 22 4.60 -16.51 19.50
N PHE A 23 4.11 -15.27 19.60
CA PHE A 23 4.82 -14.06 19.21
C PHE A 23 4.81 -13.09 20.39
N ASP A 24 5.97 -12.59 20.76
CA ASP A 24 6.12 -11.60 21.81
C ASP A 24 6.22 -10.21 21.20
N PHE A 25 5.49 -9.27 21.77
CA PHE A 25 5.54 -7.86 21.42
C PHE A 25 5.89 -7.04 22.65
N ALA A 26 6.84 -6.12 22.52
CA ALA A 26 7.13 -5.14 23.55
C ALA A 26 6.00 -4.09 23.65
N ALA A 27 5.98 -3.35 24.77
CA ALA A 27 5.13 -2.16 24.85
C ALA A 27 5.59 -1.13 23.81
N TRP A 28 4.62 -0.60 23.07
CA TRP A 28 4.75 0.35 21.97
C TRP A 28 5.49 -0.17 20.74
N GLU A 29 5.68 -1.49 20.63
CA GLU A 29 6.19 -2.10 19.40
C GLU A 29 5.19 -1.91 18.26
N ALA A 30 5.67 -1.40 17.13
CA ALA A 30 4.87 -1.12 15.95
C ALA A 30 5.07 -2.22 14.89
N ILE A 31 3.96 -2.75 14.40
CA ILE A 31 3.90 -3.71 13.31
C ILE A 31 3.48 -2.95 12.07
N HIS A 32 4.34 -2.94 11.05
CA HIS A 32 4.01 -2.35 9.75
C HIS A 32 2.91 -3.20 9.10
N THR A 33 1.81 -2.59 8.72
CA THR A 33 0.70 -3.32 8.08
C THR A 33 0.54 -2.97 6.60
N GLU A 34 0.82 -1.73 6.21
CA GLU A 34 0.51 -1.28 4.85
C GLU A 34 1.34 -0.07 4.41
N ASN A 35 1.67 -0.02 3.11
CA ASN A 35 2.09 1.19 2.41
C ASN A 35 1.02 1.61 1.40
N SER A 36 0.53 2.84 1.49
CA SER A 36 -0.30 3.46 0.46
C SER A 36 0.54 4.53 -0.25
N PHE A 37 1.16 4.14 -1.36
CA PHE A 37 1.91 5.05 -2.24
C PHE A 37 0.94 5.93 -3.04
N LYS A 38 1.39 7.16 -3.32
CA LYS A 38 0.64 8.15 -4.09
C LYS A 38 1.46 8.48 -5.33
N PHE A 39 0.78 8.70 -6.44
CA PHE A 39 1.40 8.82 -7.75
C PHE A 39 0.95 10.10 -8.42
N THR A 40 1.84 10.71 -9.17
CA THR A 40 1.52 11.78 -10.11
C THR A 40 1.26 11.21 -11.50
N LEU A 41 0.51 11.92 -12.35
CA LEU A 41 0.26 11.49 -13.73
C LEU A 41 1.57 11.25 -14.53
N PRO A 42 2.63 12.09 -14.41
CA PRO A 42 3.93 11.79 -15.02
C PRO A 42 4.54 10.46 -14.57
N GLN A 43 4.50 10.16 -13.27
CA GLN A 43 5.01 8.88 -12.75
C GLN A 43 4.23 7.69 -13.31
N ILE A 44 2.90 7.82 -13.44
CA ILE A 44 2.06 6.78 -14.05
C ILE A 44 2.46 6.56 -15.51
N ALA A 45 2.69 7.63 -16.28
CA ALA A 45 3.12 7.54 -17.67
C ALA A 45 4.50 6.87 -17.81
N GLU A 46 5.47 7.22 -16.97
CA GLU A 46 6.80 6.60 -16.93
C GLU A 46 6.71 5.10 -16.63
N LEU A 47 5.92 4.72 -15.62
CA LEU A 47 5.70 3.32 -15.24
C LEU A 47 5.01 2.53 -16.36
N ALA A 48 4.01 3.12 -17.03
CA ALA A 48 3.34 2.50 -18.17
C ALA A 48 4.32 2.24 -19.33
N GLN A 49 5.13 3.25 -19.70
CA GLN A 49 6.12 3.13 -20.76
C GLN A 49 7.16 2.04 -20.47
N ALA A 50 7.62 1.95 -19.22
CA ALA A 50 8.60 0.94 -18.80
C ALA A 50 8.13 -0.51 -19.03
N VAL A 51 6.82 -0.75 -19.14
CA VAL A 51 6.23 -2.06 -19.40
C VAL A 51 5.56 -2.17 -20.78
N GLY A 52 5.84 -1.24 -21.70
CA GLY A 52 5.31 -1.27 -23.07
C GLY A 52 3.85 -0.88 -23.20
N LEU A 53 3.35 -0.06 -22.27
CA LEU A 53 2.02 0.54 -22.29
C LEU A 53 2.13 2.06 -22.51
N ARG A 54 1.01 2.68 -22.90
CA ARG A 54 0.86 4.15 -22.96
C ARG A 54 -0.45 4.58 -22.31
N VAL A 55 -0.47 5.79 -21.78
CA VAL A 55 -1.70 6.45 -21.30
C VAL A 55 -2.55 6.86 -22.49
N VAL A 56 -3.84 6.52 -22.44
CA VAL A 56 -4.82 6.85 -23.48
C VAL A 56 -5.74 7.96 -22.99
N GLU A 57 -6.23 7.84 -21.75
CA GLU A 57 -7.19 8.77 -21.17
C GLU A 57 -7.02 8.81 -19.65
N VAL A 58 -7.33 9.97 -19.07
CA VAL A 58 -7.27 10.22 -17.63
C VAL A 58 -8.59 10.84 -17.20
N PHE A 59 -9.25 10.23 -16.23
CA PHE A 59 -10.43 10.77 -15.57
C PHE A 59 -10.04 11.18 -14.15
N GLN A 60 -10.33 12.41 -13.76
CA GLN A 60 -10.10 12.90 -12.40
C GLN A 60 -11.39 13.46 -11.82
N ASP A 61 -11.49 13.44 -10.49
CA ASP A 61 -12.46 14.26 -9.79
C ASP A 61 -12.13 15.76 -9.95
N GLU A 62 -13.09 16.63 -9.62
CA GLU A 62 -12.94 18.08 -9.80
C GLU A 62 -11.77 18.69 -9.02
N ALA A 63 -11.38 18.09 -7.89
CA ALA A 63 -10.24 18.55 -7.09
C ALA A 63 -8.91 17.98 -7.59
N GLY A 64 -8.93 16.96 -8.44
CA GLY A 64 -7.74 16.30 -8.97
C GLY A 64 -7.02 15.40 -7.96
N ASP A 65 -7.71 14.96 -6.91
CA ASP A 65 -7.12 14.15 -5.82
C ASP A 65 -7.01 12.66 -6.18
N PHE A 66 -7.80 12.19 -7.14
CA PHE A 66 -7.80 10.83 -7.64
C PHE A 66 -7.82 10.79 -9.18
N ALA A 67 -7.30 9.71 -9.75
CA ALA A 67 -7.31 9.51 -11.19
C ALA A 67 -7.56 8.05 -11.56
N ASP A 68 -8.54 7.82 -12.43
CA ASP A 68 -8.67 6.58 -13.19
C ASP A 68 -7.95 6.75 -14.54
N VAL A 69 -6.97 5.88 -14.82
CA VAL A 69 -6.10 6.01 -15.99
C VAL A 69 -6.28 4.81 -16.92
N VAL A 70 -6.72 5.06 -18.16
CA VAL A 70 -6.86 4.03 -19.19
C VAL A 70 -5.52 3.85 -19.88
N LEU A 71 -5.02 2.62 -19.88
CA LEU A 71 -3.77 2.23 -20.54
C LEU A 71 -4.03 1.31 -21.74
N ALA A 72 -3.20 1.41 -22.77
CA ALA A 72 -3.19 0.48 -23.89
C ALA A 72 -1.75 0.07 -24.24
N LYS A 73 -1.60 -1.08 -24.92
CA LYS A 73 -0.31 -1.48 -25.48
C LYS A 73 0.22 -0.37 -26.38
N ALA A 74 1.48 0.05 -26.13
CA ALA A 74 2.16 1.11 -26.86
C ALA A 74 2.12 0.88 -28.37
#